data_AF-A0A8B4S8C1-F1
#
_entry.id   AF-A0A8B4S8C1-F1
#
_cell.length_a   1.000
_cell.length_b   1.000
_cell.length_c   1.000
_cell.angle_alpha   90.00
_cell.angle_beta   90.00
_cell.angle_gamma   90.00
#
_symmetry.space_group_name_H-M   'P 1'
#
loop_
_entity.id
_entity.type
_entity.pdbx_description
1 polymer ?
#
loop_
_entity_poly.entity_id
_entity_poly.type
_entity_poly.pdbx_seq_one_letter_code
_entity_poly.pdbx_strand_id
1 'polypeptide(L)'
;MKLSLMALSIVAALLLATRGCAGLNSYWYEGYLPQAIEVEELLFIEDSGGLREGCGAAIYKMDGPSLERIRTNGLDALRDAKQARRHKGREYSDWKETPYIEPKDEVVRNGWLTGMNEGCSDIPSEMERGINEALREPGSFYATGHESGLIVIPKRGWIIFSHFG
;
A
#
# COMPACT_ATOMS: atom_id res chain seq x y z
N MET A 1 -14.23 41.59 17.23
CA MET A 1 -14.57 40.28 17.83
C MET A 1 -15.33 39.35 16.88
N LYS A 2 -16.45 39.75 16.24
CA LYS A 2 -17.24 38.83 15.38
C LYS A 2 -16.49 38.26 14.16
N LEU A 3 -15.66 39.05 13.47
CA LEU A 3 -14.84 38.57 12.34
C LEU A 3 -13.80 37.52 12.76
N SER A 4 -13.20 37.66 13.95
CA SER A 4 -12.19 36.72 14.47
C SER A 4 -12.81 35.38 14.85
N LEU A 5 -14.03 35.37 15.41
CA LEU A 5 -14.75 34.13 15.69
C LEU A 5 -15.17 33.38 14.41
N MET A 6 -15.65 34.11 13.39
CA MET A 6 -16.00 33.50 12.10
C MET A 6 -14.78 32.91 11.39
N ALA A 7 -13.65 33.62 11.39
CA ALA A 7 -12.40 33.10 10.83
C ALA A 7 -11.93 31.83 11.55
N LEU A 8 -12.03 31.79 12.90
CA LEU A 8 -11.67 30.60 13.68
C LEU A 8 -12.57 29.40 13.34
N SER A 9 -13.87 29.62 13.19
CA SER A 9 -14.82 28.56 12.83
C SER A 9 -14.59 28.02 11.42
N ILE A 10 -14.25 28.87 10.45
CA ILE A 10 -13.92 28.46 9.07
C ILE A 10 -12.64 27.62 9.06
N VAL A 11 -11.60 28.06 9.77
CA VAL A 11 -10.34 27.31 9.89
C VAL A 11 -10.57 25.96 10.56
N ALA A 12 -11.36 25.91 11.65
CA ALA A 12 -11.69 24.65 12.32
C ALA A 12 -12.49 23.70 11.41
N ALA A 13 -13.48 24.21 10.67
CA ALA A 13 -14.26 23.41 9.73
C ALA A 13 -13.39 22.86 8.58
N LEU A 14 -12.48 23.67 8.03
CA LEU A 14 -11.53 23.23 7.01
C LEU A 14 -10.59 22.14 7.55
N LEU A 15 -10.04 22.31 8.76
CA LEU A 15 -9.17 21.30 9.39
C LEU A 15 -9.89 19.98 9.66
N LEU A 16 -11.15 20.03 10.08
CA LEU A 16 -11.97 18.84 10.27
C LEU A 16 -12.28 18.14 8.94
N ALA A 17 -12.59 18.92 7.89
CA ALA A 17 -12.83 18.38 6.57
C ALA A 17 -11.57 17.72 5.97
N THR A 18 -10.41 18.36 6.05
CA THR A 18 -9.15 17.78 5.53
C THR A 18 -8.73 16.54 6.31
N ARG A 19 -8.88 16.53 7.64
CA ARG A 19 -8.64 15.32 8.44
C ARG A 19 -9.63 14.20 8.15
N GLY A 20 -10.90 14.55 7.91
CA GLY A 20 -11.93 13.59 7.49
C GLY A 20 -11.58 12.92 6.16
N CYS A 21 -11.18 13.70 5.16
CA CYS A 21 -10.76 13.18 3.86
C CYS A 21 -9.50 12.30 3.96
N ALA A 22 -8.48 12.74 4.71
CA ALA A 22 -7.27 11.94 4.91
C ALA A 22 -7.55 10.61 5.62
N GLY A 23 -8.43 10.63 6.63
CA GLY A 23 -8.86 9.41 7.33
C GLY A 23 -9.65 8.46 6.43
N LEU A 24 -10.49 8.99 5.55
CA LEU A 24 -11.23 8.18 4.58
C LEU A 24 -10.29 7.54 3.55
N ASN A 25 -9.28 8.27 3.06
CA ASN A 25 -8.32 7.72 2.09
C ASN A 25 -7.49 6.59 2.72
N SER A 26 -6.97 6.82 3.93
CA SER A 26 -6.26 5.79 4.70
C SER A 26 -7.12 4.53 4.93
N TYR A 27 -8.40 4.71 5.30
CA TYR A 27 -9.35 3.61 5.45
C TYR A 27 -9.63 2.90 4.12
N TRP A 28 -9.67 3.60 3.00
CA TRP A 28 -9.87 2.96 1.70
C TRP A 28 -8.67 2.06 1.34
N TYR A 29 -7.45 2.60 1.40
CA TYR A 29 -6.22 1.85 1.07
C TYR A 29 -5.96 0.67 1.99
N GLU A 30 -6.16 0.84 3.30
CA GLU A 30 -5.97 -0.25 4.27
C GLU A 30 -6.96 -1.39 4.01
N GLY A 31 -8.09 -1.11 3.35
CA GLY A 31 -9.08 -2.11 2.95
C GLY A 31 -8.56 -3.13 1.95
N TYR A 32 -7.53 -2.76 1.17
CA TYR A 32 -6.89 -3.64 0.19
C TYR A 32 -5.85 -4.57 0.81
N LEU A 33 -5.39 -4.32 2.04
CA LEU A 33 -4.43 -5.22 2.68
C LEU A 33 -5.07 -6.57 3.00
N PRO A 34 -4.29 -7.66 3.06
CA PRO A 34 -4.78 -8.96 3.48
C PRO A 34 -5.34 -8.91 4.91
N GLN A 35 -6.43 -9.63 5.16
CA GLN A 35 -7.03 -9.70 6.51
C GLN A 35 -6.08 -10.30 7.55
N ALA A 36 -5.13 -11.14 7.14
CA ALA A 36 -4.19 -11.80 8.03
C ALA A 36 -3.01 -10.91 8.47
N ILE A 37 -2.76 -9.76 7.84
CA ILE A 37 -1.61 -8.89 8.13
C ILE A 37 -2.11 -7.61 8.75
N GLU A 38 -1.79 -7.38 10.03
CA GLU A 38 -2.15 -6.16 10.77
C GLU A 38 -1.12 -5.04 10.61
N VAL A 39 -1.60 -3.80 10.67
CA VAL A 39 -0.81 -2.58 10.49
C VAL A 39 -1.08 -1.61 11.63
N GLU A 40 -0.05 -0.87 12.05
CA GLU A 40 -0.13 0.07 13.16
C GLU A 40 -0.02 1.54 12.72
N GLU A 41 0.57 1.79 11.56
CA GLU A 41 0.83 3.15 11.08
C GLU A 41 0.80 3.23 9.56
N LEU A 42 0.16 4.27 9.03
CA LEU A 42 0.30 4.66 7.64
C LEU A 42 1.55 5.54 7.49
N LEU A 43 2.51 5.09 6.68
CA LEU A 43 3.79 5.80 6.45
C LEU A 43 3.73 6.70 5.22
N PHE A 44 3.02 6.27 4.18
CA PHE A 44 2.90 6.99 2.92
C PHE A 44 1.59 6.60 2.22
N ILE A 45 0.92 7.57 1.61
CA ILE A 45 -0.20 7.37 0.71
C ILE A 45 -0.16 8.47 -0.35
N GLU A 46 -0.24 8.08 -1.60
CA GLU A 46 -0.46 9.01 -2.70
C GLU A 46 -1.16 8.30 -3.84
N ASP A 47 -1.97 9.06 -4.57
CA ASP A 47 -2.63 8.62 -5.77
C ASP A 47 -2.75 9.75 -6.78
N SER A 48 -2.84 9.35 -8.05
CA SER A 48 -3.23 10.19 -9.15
C SER A 48 -4.30 9.47 -9.97
N GLY A 49 -5.34 10.19 -10.39
CA GLY A 49 -6.46 9.56 -11.08
C GLY A 49 -7.70 10.44 -11.20
N GLY A 50 -8.66 9.96 -12.00
CA GLY A 50 -9.95 10.60 -12.25
C GLY A 50 -11.14 9.74 -11.79
N LEU A 51 -12.34 10.07 -12.26
CA LEU A 51 -13.59 9.39 -11.86
C LEU A 51 -13.71 7.91 -12.30
N ARG A 52 -12.79 7.39 -13.13
CA ARG A 52 -12.90 6.06 -13.74
C ARG A 52 -11.64 5.20 -13.71
N GLU A 53 -10.46 5.83 -13.70
CA GLU A 53 -9.16 5.16 -13.66
C GLU A 53 -8.26 5.93 -12.71
N GLY A 54 -7.43 5.22 -11.94
CA GLY A 54 -6.46 5.81 -11.04
C GLY A 54 -5.29 4.88 -10.79
N CYS A 55 -4.25 5.45 -10.20
CA CYS A 55 -3.08 4.72 -9.80
C CYS A 55 -2.52 5.33 -8.53
N GLY A 56 -1.81 4.53 -7.76
CA GLY A 56 -1.23 5.02 -6.52
C GLY A 56 -0.70 3.90 -5.65
N ALA A 57 -0.15 4.31 -4.52
CA ALA A 57 0.44 3.41 -3.55
C ALA A 57 0.19 3.85 -2.12
N ALA A 58 0.12 2.88 -1.23
CA ALA A 58 0.17 3.10 0.20
C ALA A 58 1.17 2.16 0.87
N ILE A 59 1.97 2.73 1.77
CA ILE A 59 2.98 2.03 2.56
C ILE A 59 2.57 2.11 4.03
N TYR A 60 2.48 0.95 4.66
CA TYR A 60 2.11 0.82 6.06
C TYR A 60 3.22 0.14 6.84
N LYS A 61 3.34 0.53 8.11
CA LYS A 61 4.09 -0.23 9.11
C LYS A 61 3.21 -1.35 9.63
N MET A 62 3.69 -2.58 9.51
CA MET A 62 3.04 -3.74 10.11
C MET A 62 3.12 -3.67 11.64
N ASP A 63 2.13 -4.26 12.31
CA ASP A 63 2.19 -4.42 13.76
C ASP A 63 3.27 -5.44 14.17
N GLY A 64 3.71 -5.38 15.42
CA GLY A 64 4.73 -6.29 15.96
C GLY A 64 4.39 -7.78 15.76
N PRO A 65 3.19 -8.25 16.15
CA PRO A 65 2.78 -9.64 15.98
C PRO A 65 2.81 -10.15 14.53
N SER A 66 2.29 -9.39 13.55
CA SER A 66 2.32 -9.82 12.15
C SER A 66 3.73 -9.82 11.60
N LEU A 67 4.51 -8.79 11.92
CA LEU A 67 5.90 -8.69 11.51
C LEU A 67 6.73 -9.88 12.01
N GLU A 68 6.64 -10.21 13.29
CA GLU A 68 7.40 -11.32 13.87
C GLU A 68 6.95 -12.68 13.33
N ARG A 69 5.64 -12.87 13.11
CA ARG A 69 5.11 -14.09 12.45
C ARG A 69 5.70 -14.28 11.05
N ILE A 70 5.77 -13.20 10.26
CA ILE A 70 6.31 -13.22 8.90
C ILE A 70 7.83 -13.42 8.93
N ARG A 71 8.57 -12.75 9.81
CA ARG A 71 10.03 -12.95 9.97
C ARG A 71 10.39 -14.38 10.33
N THR A 72 9.59 -15.00 11.19
CA THR A 72 9.85 -16.36 11.69
C THR A 72 9.51 -17.43 10.66
N ASN A 73 8.39 -17.30 9.95
CA ASN A 73 7.88 -18.38 9.09
C ASN A 73 7.96 -18.07 7.59
N GLY A 74 8.43 -16.88 7.19
CA GLY A 74 8.59 -16.48 5.79
C GLY A 74 7.29 -16.63 4.98
N LEU A 75 7.38 -17.28 3.81
CA LEU A 75 6.25 -17.54 2.92
C LEU A 75 5.10 -18.30 3.60
N ASP A 76 5.40 -19.20 4.54
CA ASP A 76 4.36 -20.00 5.21
C ASP A 76 3.42 -19.11 6.04
N ALA A 77 3.90 -17.98 6.57
CA ALA A 77 3.05 -17.00 7.27
C ALA A 77 2.05 -16.30 6.35
N LEU A 78 2.29 -16.33 5.04
CA LEU A 78 1.54 -15.59 4.01
C LEU A 78 0.66 -16.49 3.16
N ARG A 79 0.81 -17.83 3.23
CA ARG A 79 0.10 -18.81 2.39
C ARG A 79 -1.39 -18.54 2.27
N ASP A 80 -2.03 -18.22 3.40
CA ASP A 80 -3.48 -18.03 3.49
C ASP A 80 -3.88 -16.52 3.46
N ALA A 81 -2.90 -15.61 3.36
CA ALA A 81 -3.08 -14.15 3.36
C ALA A 81 -3.43 -13.61 1.96
N LYS A 82 -4.49 -14.14 1.35
CA LYS A 82 -4.87 -13.85 -0.05
C LYS A 82 -6.09 -12.93 -0.16
N GLN A 83 -6.95 -12.90 0.84
CA GLN A 83 -8.19 -12.14 0.84
C GLN A 83 -7.98 -10.70 1.37
N ALA A 84 -8.34 -9.70 0.56
CA ALA A 84 -8.39 -8.29 0.99
C ALA A 84 -9.47 -8.07 2.07
N ARG A 85 -9.18 -7.23 3.08
CA ARG A 85 -10.04 -6.96 4.26
C ARG A 85 -11.45 -6.47 3.92
N ARG A 86 -11.56 -5.45 3.06
CA ARG A 86 -12.82 -4.74 2.78
C ARG A 86 -13.33 -4.92 1.35
N HIS A 87 -12.66 -5.76 0.56
CA HIS A 87 -13.00 -6.02 -0.84
C HIS A 87 -13.21 -7.52 -1.07
N LYS A 88 -14.41 -8.03 -0.75
CA LYS A 88 -14.74 -9.47 -0.82
C LYS A 88 -14.51 -10.13 -2.18
N GLY A 89 -14.56 -9.35 -3.27
CA GLY A 89 -14.31 -9.85 -4.63
C GLY A 89 -12.84 -9.78 -5.07
N ARG A 90 -11.94 -9.31 -4.19
CA ARG A 90 -10.51 -9.14 -4.50
C ARG A 90 -9.70 -10.15 -3.71
N GLU A 91 -9.07 -11.04 -4.44
CA GLU A 91 -8.11 -12.03 -3.95
C GLU A 91 -6.78 -11.83 -4.67
N TYR A 92 -5.68 -12.01 -3.94
CA TYR A 92 -4.32 -11.97 -4.48
C TYR A 92 -3.85 -13.38 -4.88
N SER A 93 -2.84 -13.43 -5.74
CA SER A 93 -2.15 -14.64 -6.15
C SER A 93 -1.50 -15.34 -4.96
N ASP A 94 -0.93 -16.52 -5.20
CA ASP A 94 0.03 -17.08 -4.25
C ASP A 94 1.21 -16.11 -4.05
N TRP A 95 1.69 -16.05 -2.82
CA TRP A 95 2.85 -15.26 -2.44
C TRP A 95 4.12 -15.87 -3.00
N LYS A 96 5.01 -15.01 -3.46
CA LYS A 96 6.33 -15.37 -3.97
C LYS A 96 7.38 -14.59 -3.20
N GLU A 97 8.52 -15.23 -2.96
CA GLU A 97 9.68 -14.53 -2.43
C GLU A 97 10.37 -13.76 -3.56
N THR A 98 10.95 -12.61 -3.21
CA THR A 98 11.88 -11.88 -4.07
C THR A 98 13.16 -12.72 -4.30
N PRO A 99 13.94 -12.49 -5.37
CA PRO A 99 13.85 -11.38 -6.31
C PRO A 99 12.60 -11.43 -7.19
N TYR A 100 12.01 -10.26 -7.43
CA TYR A 100 10.99 -10.10 -8.45
C TYR A 100 11.65 -10.14 -9.84
N ILE A 101 11.20 -11.05 -10.67
CA ILE A 101 11.63 -11.16 -12.07
C ILE A 101 10.44 -10.76 -12.93
N GLU A 102 10.57 -9.66 -13.65
CA GLU A 102 9.53 -9.19 -14.54
C GLU A 102 9.25 -10.26 -15.62
N PRO A 103 8.00 -10.72 -15.79
CA PRO A 103 7.60 -11.62 -16.86
C PRO A 103 7.96 -11.02 -18.22
N LYS A 104 8.70 -11.78 -19.05
CA LYS A 104 9.17 -11.31 -20.37
C LYS A 104 8.06 -11.23 -21.42
N ASP A 105 6.94 -11.92 -21.19
CA ASP A 105 5.89 -12.16 -22.19
C ASP A 105 4.60 -11.37 -21.91
N GLU A 106 4.58 -10.53 -20.87
CA GLU A 106 3.43 -9.66 -20.56
C GLU A 106 3.55 -8.33 -21.33
N VAL A 107 2.63 -8.12 -22.28
CA VAL A 107 2.59 -6.95 -23.17
C VAL A 107 2.32 -5.64 -22.40
N VAL A 108 1.74 -5.73 -21.21
CA VAL A 108 1.49 -4.59 -20.32
C VAL A 108 2.51 -4.67 -19.20
N ARG A 109 3.33 -3.62 -19.04
CA ARG A 109 4.15 -3.41 -17.83
C ARG A 109 3.29 -3.75 -16.62
N ASN A 110 3.83 -4.54 -15.71
CA ASN A 110 3.12 -5.10 -14.58
C ASN A 110 2.39 -3.99 -13.79
N GLY A 111 1.09 -3.78 -14.07
CA GLY A 111 0.31 -2.65 -13.58
C GLY A 111 0.32 -2.53 -12.05
N TRP A 112 0.59 -3.64 -11.38
CA TRP A 112 0.73 -3.70 -9.94
C TRP A 112 1.94 -2.93 -9.37
N LEU A 113 3.02 -2.72 -10.13
CA LEU A 113 4.14 -1.83 -9.74
C LEU A 113 3.97 -0.40 -10.27
N THR A 114 3.06 -0.19 -11.23
CA THR A 114 2.85 1.12 -11.86
C THR A 114 2.30 2.14 -10.87
N GLY A 115 1.48 1.74 -9.88
CA GLY A 115 1.01 2.65 -8.84
C GLY A 115 2.10 3.33 -8.02
N MET A 116 3.24 2.67 -7.81
CA MET A 116 4.42 3.24 -7.14
C MET A 116 5.36 3.98 -8.11
N ASN A 117 5.17 3.82 -9.42
CA ASN A 117 6.06 4.32 -10.46
C ASN A 117 5.30 5.25 -11.42
N GLU A 118 5.96 5.67 -12.49
CA GLU A 118 5.33 6.31 -13.67
C GLU A 118 4.51 7.58 -13.37
N GLY A 119 4.80 8.29 -12.27
CA GLY A 119 4.15 9.56 -11.92
C GLY A 119 2.81 9.40 -11.18
N CYS A 120 2.51 8.20 -10.67
CA CYS A 120 1.34 7.93 -9.85
C CYS A 120 1.51 8.26 -8.36
N SER A 121 2.76 8.28 -7.90
CA SER A 121 3.13 8.59 -6.52
C SER A 121 4.56 9.11 -6.47
N ASP A 122 4.80 10.18 -5.73
CA ASP A 122 6.11 10.77 -5.47
C ASP A 122 6.67 10.19 -4.16
N ILE A 123 6.88 8.86 -4.15
CA ILE A 123 7.43 8.14 -2.99
C ILE A 123 8.80 8.74 -2.60
N PRO A 124 9.04 9.06 -1.32
CA PRO A 124 10.32 9.60 -0.89
C PRO A 124 11.49 8.68 -1.30
N SER A 125 12.55 9.27 -1.86
CA SER A 125 13.67 8.54 -2.48
C SER A 125 14.34 7.49 -1.58
N GLU A 126 14.34 7.69 -0.26
CA GLU A 126 14.83 6.68 0.69
C GLU A 126 13.92 5.44 0.74
N MET A 127 12.60 5.63 0.76
CA MET A 127 11.64 4.54 0.75
C MET A 127 11.70 3.81 -0.59
N GLU A 128 11.72 4.56 -1.69
CA GLU A 128 11.83 4.01 -3.05
C GLU A 128 13.09 3.15 -3.21
N ARG A 129 14.26 3.65 -2.77
CA ARG A 129 15.50 2.86 -2.74
C ARG A 129 15.31 1.58 -1.92
N GLY A 130 14.67 1.67 -0.76
CA GLY A 130 14.41 0.53 0.09
C GLY A 130 13.50 -0.53 -0.51
N ILE A 131 12.51 -0.12 -1.30
CA ILE A 131 11.62 -1.00 -2.06
C ILE A 131 12.40 -1.66 -3.20
N ASN A 132 13.16 -0.88 -3.96
CA ASN A 132 13.96 -1.36 -5.07
C ASN A 132 15.04 -2.37 -4.63
N GLU A 133 15.67 -2.16 -3.47
CA GLU A 133 16.58 -3.13 -2.86
C GLU A 133 15.85 -4.42 -2.48
N ALA A 134 14.70 -4.31 -1.80
CA ALA A 134 13.90 -5.45 -1.37
C ALA A 134 13.40 -6.32 -2.55
N LEU A 135 13.09 -5.72 -3.69
CA LEU A 135 12.65 -6.44 -4.89
C LEU A 135 13.79 -7.20 -5.59
N ARG A 136 15.06 -6.87 -5.32
CA ARG A 136 16.23 -7.46 -6.00
C ARG A 136 16.92 -8.58 -5.22
N GLU A 137 16.63 -8.70 -3.93
CA GLU A 137 17.26 -9.67 -3.03
C GLU A 137 16.19 -10.55 -2.35
N PRO A 138 16.50 -11.80 -1.97
CA PRO A 138 15.60 -12.62 -1.15
C PRO A 138 15.26 -11.99 0.21
N GLY A 139 14.20 -12.49 0.84
CA GLY A 139 13.75 -12.05 2.16
C GLY A 139 12.62 -11.01 2.16
N SER A 140 12.05 -10.68 0.99
CA SER A 140 10.79 -9.94 0.85
C SER A 140 9.79 -10.78 0.06
N PHE A 141 8.51 -10.42 0.12
CA PHE A 141 7.45 -11.22 -0.48
C PHE A 141 6.51 -10.34 -1.29
N TYR A 142 5.98 -10.88 -2.38
CA TYR A 142 5.00 -10.18 -3.21
C TYR A 142 3.86 -11.11 -3.64
N ALA A 143 2.69 -10.52 -3.85
CA ALA A 143 1.53 -11.17 -4.44
C ALA A 143 0.84 -10.16 -5.36
N THR A 144 0.29 -10.64 -6.48
CA THR A 144 -0.37 -9.79 -7.47
C THR A 144 -1.87 -10.04 -7.48
N GLY A 145 -2.64 -9.05 -7.90
CA GLY A 145 -4.07 -9.16 -8.17
C GLY A 145 -4.40 -8.47 -9.48
N HIS A 146 -5.67 -8.44 -9.85
CA HIS A 146 -6.10 -7.66 -11.00
C HIS A 146 -5.73 -6.18 -10.79
N GLU A 147 -4.85 -5.65 -11.64
CA GLU A 147 -4.43 -4.24 -11.65
C GLU A 147 -3.82 -3.74 -10.33
N SER A 148 -3.32 -4.65 -9.50
CA SER A 148 -2.77 -4.30 -8.19
C SER A 148 -1.79 -5.33 -7.66
N GLY A 149 -1.05 -4.99 -6.62
CA GLY A 149 -0.18 -5.94 -5.96
C GLY A 149 0.26 -5.47 -4.59
N LEU A 150 0.83 -6.42 -3.88
CA LEU A 150 1.31 -6.27 -2.52
C LEU A 150 2.79 -6.58 -2.44
N ILE A 151 3.49 -5.85 -1.59
CA ILE A 151 4.88 -6.15 -1.22
C ILE A 151 4.98 -6.14 0.30
N VAL A 152 5.56 -7.18 0.87
CA VAL A 152 5.91 -7.29 2.28
C VAL A 152 7.43 -7.25 2.40
N ILE A 153 7.96 -6.30 3.16
CA ILE A 153 9.40 -6.10 3.40
C ILE A 153 9.66 -6.25 4.91
N PRO A 154 9.87 -7.49 5.42
CA PRO A 154 10.03 -7.75 6.85
C PRO A 154 11.24 -7.04 7.47
N LYS A 155 12.32 -6.83 6.71
CA LYS A 155 13.51 -6.11 7.20
C LYS A 155 13.19 -4.65 7.57
N ARG A 156 12.23 -4.04 6.88
CA ARG A 156 11.76 -2.67 7.12
C ARG A 156 10.49 -2.61 7.97
N GLY A 157 9.78 -3.73 8.11
CA GLY A 157 8.49 -3.79 8.79
C GLY A 157 7.35 -3.22 7.96
N TRP A 158 7.48 -3.23 6.63
CA TRP A 158 6.54 -2.58 5.72
C TRP A 158 5.65 -3.58 4.98
N ILE A 159 4.39 -3.20 4.79
CA ILE A 159 3.53 -3.74 3.74
C ILE A 159 3.09 -2.62 2.82
N ILE A 160 3.07 -2.91 1.53
CA ILE A 160 2.83 -1.93 0.47
C ILE A 160 1.69 -2.46 -0.39
N PHE A 161 0.73 -1.60 -0.69
CA PHE A 161 -0.26 -1.83 -1.73
C PHE A 161 -0.02 -0.84 -2.88
N SER A 162 -0.10 -1.33 -4.10
CA SER A 162 0.09 -0.54 -5.32
C SER A 162 -0.91 -0.97 -6.38
N HIS A 163 -1.45 -0.02 -7.15
CA HIS A 163 -2.49 -0.29 -8.15
C HIS A 163 -2.41 0.65 -9.36
N PHE A 164 -2.99 0.21 -10.47
CA PHE A 164 -3.14 0.97 -11.72
C PHE A 164 -4.36 0.44 -12.49
N GLY A 165 -5.47 1.19 -12.48
CA GLY A 165 -6.74 0.82 -13.11
C GLY A 165 -7.87 1.81 -12.87
#